data_AF-A0A7C3M568-F1
#
_entry.id   AF-A0A7C3M568-F1
#
_cell.length_a   1.000
_cell.length_b   1.000
_cell.length_c   1.000
_cell.angle_alpha   90.00
_cell.angle_beta   90.00
_cell.angle_gamma   90.00
#
_symmetry.space_group_name_H-M   'P 1'
#
loop_
_entity.id
_entity.type
_entity.pdbx_description
1 polymer ?
#
loop_
_entity_poly.entity_id
_entity_poly.type
_entity_poly.pdbx_seq_one_letter_code
_entity_poly.pdbx_strand_id
1 'polypeptide(L)'
;MGFLFNPNNHFNLANLVTFFNITAGILAIYFITHGEFFGAALFAWLGGAFDIIDGKIARKYNLSTEFGVQLDSFADFLSFVIVPVMFVYFAIFDGKELFLSTLFIAFAFIYYVISGLR
;
A
#
# COMPACT_ATOMS: atom_id res chain seq x y z
N MET A 1 24.55 -15.56 2.63
CA MET A 1 23.64 -14.90 1.68
C MET A 1 22.60 -15.84 1.03
N GLY A 2 22.36 -17.06 1.52
CA GLY A 2 21.37 -18.00 0.95
C GLY A 2 19.97 -17.99 1.61
N PHE A 3 19.77 -17.18 2.66
CA PHE A 3 18.51 -17.11 3.43
C PHE A 3 17.39 -16.34 2.70
N LEU A 4 17.76 -15.31 1.93
CA LEU A 4 16.82 -14.40 1.27
C LEU A 4 16.12 -15.01 0.04
N PHE A 5 16.74 -16.03 -0.56
CA PHE A 5 16.23 -16.74 -1.75
C PHE A 5 15.71 -18.14 -1.41
N ASN A 6 15.50 -18.45 -0.14
CA ASN A 6 15.03 -19.75 0.28
C ASN A 6 13.49 -19.72 0.42
N PRO A 7 12.73 -20.57 -0.31
CA PRO A 7 11.28 -20.59 -0.23
C PRO A 7 10.76 -21.02 1.15
N ASN A 8 11.52 -21.83 1.90
CA ASN A 8 11.09 -22.37 3.20
C ASN A 8 11.20 -21.37 4.35
N ASN A 9 11.46 -20.11 4.06
CA ASN A 9 11.82 -19.12 5.06
C ASN A 9 10.86 -17.94 5.00
N HIS A 10 10.26 -17.61 6.15
CA HIS A 10 9.22 -16.59 6.24
C HIS A 10 9.74 -15.17 6.00
N PHE A 11 11.06 -14.93 6.04
CA PHE A 11 11.71 -13.66 5.70
C PHE A 11 12.45 -13.75 4.36
N ASN A 12 11.75 -14.21 3.33
CA ASN A 12 12.26 -14.17 1.96
C ASN A 12 12.21 -12.74 1.39
N LEU A 13 12.87 -12.52 0.24
CA LEU A 13 12.95 -11.20 -0.38
C LEU A 13 11.58 -10.59 -0.70
N ALA A 14 10.60 -11.41 -1.09
CA ALA A 14 9.24 -10.95 -1.40
C ALA A 14 8.54 -10.44 -0.13
N ASN A 15 8.54 -11.23 0.95
CA ASN A 15 7.89 -10.86 2.20
C ASN A 15 8.49 -9.60 2.83
N LEU A 16 9.81 -9.38 2.68
CA LEU A 16 10.45 -8.13 3.10
C LEU A 16 9.90 -6.92 2.35
N VAL A 17 9.67 -7.05 1.04
CA VAL A 17 9.07 -6.00 0.23
C VAL A 17 7.60 -5.77 0.61
N THR A 18 6.86 -6.83 0.94
CA THR A 18 5.50 -6.73 1.48
C THR A 18 5.47 -6.01 2.83
N PHE A 19 6.45 -6.22 3.71
CA PHE A 19 6.60 -5.44 4.95
C PHE A 19 6.88 -3.96 4.69
N PHE A 20 7.61 -3.62 3.61
CA PHE A 20 7.77 -2.23 3.19
C PHE A 20 6.47 -1.64 2.66
N ASN A 21 5.64 -2.40 1.93
CA ASN A 21 4.30 -1.98 1.52
C ASN A 21 3.44 -1.65 2.77
N ILE A 22 3.39 -2.55 3.75
CA ILE A 22 2.65 -2.31 5.01
C ILE A 22 3.17 -1.06 5.73
N THR A 23 4.49 -0.90 5.84
CA THR A 23 5.10 0.26 6.49
C THR A 23 4.73 1.56 5.76
N ALA A 24 4.75 1.56 4.42
CA ALA A 24 4.33 2.70 3.62
C ALA A 24 2.84 3.01 3.82
N GLY A 25 1.98 2.01 3.89
CA GLY A 25 0.55 2.19 4.19
C GLY A 25 0.31 2.80 5.58
N ILE A 26 1.03 2.35 6.61
CA ILE A 26 0.94 2.93 7.96
C ILE A 26 1.43 4.38 7.97
N LEU A 27 2.56 4.67 7.30
CA LEU A 27 3.06 6.03 7.17
C LEU A 27 2.07 6.93 6.43
N ALA A 28 1.43 6.42 5.37
CA ALA A 28 0.38 7.16 4.67
C ALA A 28 -0.74 7.54 5.65
N ILE A 29 -1.26 6.61 6.45
CA ILE A 29 -2.28 6.90 7.48
C ILE A 29 -1.76 7.93 8.48
N TYR A 30 -0.52 7.81 8.95
CA TYR A 30 0.08 8.78 9.87
C TYR A 30 0.04 10.20 9.29
N PHE A 31 0.48 10.40 8.05
CA PHE A 31 0.44 11.72 7.40
C PHE A 31 -1.00 12.22 7.17
N ILE A 32 -1.96 11.34 6.82
CA ILE A 32 -3.38 11.72 6.68
C ILE A 32 -3.90 12.29 8.01
N THR A 33 -3.62 11.62 9.13
CA THR A 33 -4.10 12.06 10.45
C THR A 33 -3.50 13.39 10.90
N HIS A 34 -2.32 13.76 10.38
CA HIS A 34 -1.67 15.05 10.64
C HIS A 34 -2.10 16.15 9.65
N GLY A 35 -2.99 15.85 8.70
CA GLY A 35 -3.45 16.79 7.68
C GLY A 35 -2.47 16.99 6.51
N GLU A 36 -1.39 16.21 6.45
CA GLU A 36 -0.38 16.26 5.39
C GLU A 36 -0.78 15.34 4.22
N PHE A 37 -1.81 15.72 3.48
CA PHE A 37 -2.38 14.92 2.39
C PHE A 37 -1.37 14.60 1.27
N PHE A 38 -0.46 15.51 0.98
CA PHE A 38 0.57 15.29 -0.04
C PHE A 38 1.57 14.19 0.37
N GLY A 39 2.06 14.27 1.62
CA GLY A 39 2.93 13.24 2.17
C GLY A 39 2.23 11.87 2.20
N ALA A 40 0.99 11.86 2.64
CA ALA A 40 0.18 10.65 2.63
C ALA A 40 -0.01 10.04 1.24
N ALA A 41 -0.22 10.87 0.21
CA ALA A 41 -0.43 10.39 -1.15
C ALA A 41 0.87 9.79 -1.69
N LEU A 42 2.01 10.43 -1.42
CA LEU A 42 3.32 9.91 -1.78
C LEU A 42 3.57 8.53 -1.17
N PHE A 43 3.29 8.36 0.13
CA PHE A 43 3.46 7.07 0.80
C PHE A 43 2.46 6.01 0.32
N ALA A 44 1.22 6.40 0.00
CA ALA A 44 0.25 5.48 -0.60
C ALA A 44 0.75 4.95 -1.95
N TRP A 45 1.21 5.84 -2.84
CA TRP A 45 1.78 5.45 -4.13
C TRP A 45 3.05 4.61 -4.00
N LEU A 46 3.90 4.89 -3.00
CA LEU A 46 5.05 4.05 -2.68
C LEU A 46 4.62 2.65 -2.23
N GLY A 47 3.57 2.53 -1.40
CA GLY A 47 2.99 1.25 -0.99
C GLY A 47 2.58 0.40 -2.19
N GLY A 48 1.76 0.96 -3.08
CA GLY A 48 1.33 0.26 -4.31
C GLY A 48 2.49 -0.05 -5.26
N ALA A 49 3.54 0.75 -5.28
CA ALA A 49 4.75 0.41 -6.05
C ALA A 49 5.47 -0.82 -5.46
N PHE A 50 5.56 -0.93 -4.13
CA PHE A 50 6.16 -2.10 -3.47
C PHE A 50 5.35 -3.37 -3.70
N ASP A 51 4.02 -3.27 -3.72
CA ASP A 51 3.07 -4.36 -4.05
C ASP A 51 3.22 -4.92 -5.48
N ILE A 52 3.53 -4.06 -6.43
CA ILE A 52 3.84 -4.52 -7.79
C ILE A 52 5.19 -5.23 -7.82
N ILE A 53 6.11 -4.85 -6.92
CA ILE A 53 7.49 -5.34 -6.89
C ILE A 53 7.58 -6.70 -6.16
N ASP A 54 6.96 -6.88 -4.99
CA ASP A 54 6.95 -8.17 -4.29
C ASP A 54 6.24 -9.24 -5.12
N GLY A 55 5.09 -8.95 -5.72
CA GLY A 55 4.38 -9.88 -6.60
C GLY A 55 5.19 -10.27 -7.85
N LYS A 56 6.06 -9.37 -8.35
CA LYS A 56 7.01 -9.70 -9.44
C LYS A 56 8.19 -10.53 -8.95
N ILE A 57 8.73 -10.23 -7.77
CA ILE A 57 9.85 -10.95 -7.16
C ILE A 57 9.41 -12.37 -6.80
N ALA A 58 8.25 -12.54 -6.17
CA ALA A 58 7.68 -13.83 -5.78
C ALA A 58 7.52 -14.75 -7.01
N ARG A 59 6.96 -14.22 -8.11
CA ARG A 59 6.79 -14.96 -9.38
C ARG A 59 8.12 -15.28 -10.07
N LYS A 60 9.09 -14.36 -10.05
CA LYS A 60 10.38 -14.55 -10.72
C LYS A 60 11.27 -15.57 -10.02
N TYR A 61 11.22 -15.64 -8.70
CA TYR A 61 12.11 -16.48 -7.89
C TYR A 61 11.41 -17.71 -7.27
N ASN A 62 10.13 -17.97 -7.61
CA ASN A 62 9.32 -19.04 -7.01
C ASN A 62 9.35 -19.03 -5.47
N LEU A 63 9.28 -17.84 -4.88
CA LEU A 63 9.33 -17.62 -3.42
C LEU A 63 7.93 -17.56 -2.79
N SER A 64 6.91 -18.08 -3.48
CA SER A 64 5.53 -18.09 -2.99
C SER A 64 5.39 -19.05 -1.81
N THR A 65 5.03 -18.51 -0.65
CA THR A 65 4.75 -19.25 0.59
C THR A 65 3.33 -18.95 1.03
N GLU A 66 2.64 -19.89 1.71
CA GLU A 66 1.30 -19.62 2.24
C GLU A 66 1.28 -18.41 3.19
N PHE A 67 2.32 -18.25 4.01
CA PHE A 67 2.49 -17.08 4.87
C PHE A 67 2.64 -15.79 4.06
N GLY A 68 3.49 -15.78 3.03
CA GLY A 68 3.69 -14.63 2.16
C GLY A 68 2.41 -14.21 1.45
N VAL A 69 1.61 -15.17 0.98
CA VAL A 69 0.31 -14.89 0.35
C VAL A 69 -0.66 -14.22 1.32
N GLN A 70 -0.72 -14.67 2.58
CA GLN A 70 -1.56 -14.03 3.60
C GLN A 70 -1.06 -12.63 3.96
N LEU A 71 0.26 -12.44 4.02
CA LEU A 71 0.88 -11.15 4.30
C LEU A 71 0.60 -10.13 3.17
N ASP A 72 0.71 -10.58 1.92
CA ASP A 72 0.40 -9.83 0.70
C ASP A 72 -1.05 -9.35 0.71
N SER A 73 -1.99 -10.27 0.94
CA SER A 73 -3.42 -9.94 1.08
C SER A 73 -3.71 -8.92 2.19
N PHE A 74 -2.95 -8.96 3.30
CA PHE A 74 -3.08 -7.98 4.37
C PHE A 74 -2.52 -6.60 3.97
N ALA A 75 -1.39 -6.59 3.26
CA ALA A 75 -0.78 -5.37 2.73
C ALA A 75 -1.69 -4.71 1.68
N ASP A 76 -2.26 -5.51 0.77
CA ASP A 76 -3.27 -5.10 -0.21
C ASP A 76 -4.47 -4.44 0.45
N PHE A 77 -5.03 -5.09 1.47
CA PHE A 77 -6.18 -4.55 2.19
C PHE A 77 -5.85 -3.21 2.85
N LEU A 78 -4.68 -3.07 3.45
CA LEU A 78 -4.24 -1.82 4.04
C LEU A 78 -4.07 -0.72 2.98
N SER A 79 -3.33 -1.01 1.91
CA SER A 79 -2.93 -0.03 0.90
C SER A 79 -4.04 0.37 -0.07
N PHE A 80 -4.94 -0.55 -0.43
CA PHE A 80 -6.01 -0.31 -1.41
C PHE A 80 -7.41 -0.15 -0.80
N VAL A 81 -7.63 -0.49 0.46
CA VAL A 81 -8.93 -0.27 1.11
C VAL A 81 -8.82 0.77 2.22
N ILE A 82 -7.95 0.54 3.21
CA ILE A 82 -7.89 1.40 4.40
C ILE A 82 -7.37 2.80 4.04
N VAL A 83 -6.22 2.91 3.37
CA VAL A 83 -5.61 4.20 3.03
C VAL A 83 -6.55 5.09 2.20
N PRO A 84 -7.18 4.62 1.10
CA PRO A 84 -8.12 5.42 0.32
C PRO A 84 -9.37 5.84 1.10
N VAL A 85 -9.92 4.95 1.93
CA VAL A 85 -11.09 5.27 2.78
C VAL A 85 -10.74 6.38 3.77
N MET A 86 -9.55 6.31 4.39
CA MET A 86 -9.06 7.34 5.29
C MET A 86 -8.86 8.67 4.56
N PHE A 87 -8.33 8.64 3.34
CA PHE A 87 -8.22 9.83 2.50
C PHE A 87 -9.56 10.54 2.28
N VAL A 88 -10.58 9.78 1.88
CA VAL A 88 -11.92 10.32 1.66
C VAL A 88 -12.53 10.84 2.96
N TYR A 89 -12.36 10.11 4.07
CA TYR A 89 -12.88 10.53 5.37
C TYR A 89 -12.29 11.87 5.83
N PHE A 90 -10.95 11.99 5.84
CA PHE A 90 -10.29 13.22 6.27
C PHE A 90 -10.49 14.38 5.29
N ALA A 91 -10.62 14.12 3.99
CA ALA A 91 -10.87 15.17 3.00
C ALA A 91 -12.31 15.71 3.04
N ILE A 92 -13.31 14.88 3.38
CA ILE A 92 -14.72 15.29 3.43
C ILE A 92 -15.12 15.79 4.82
N PHE A 93 -14.80 15.05 5.88
CA PHE A 93 -15.31 15.33 7.23
C PHE A 93 -14.47 16.34 8.01
N ASP A 94 -13.14 16.35 7.81
CA ASP A 94 -12.25 17.27 8.51
C ASP A 94 -12.20 18.66 7.84
N GLY A 95 -12.78 18.80 6.63
CA GLY A 95 -12.98 20.08 5.94
C GLY A 95 -11.69 20.84 5.60
N LYS A 96 -10.54 20.16 5.63
CA LYS A 96 -9.20 20.77 5.45
C LYS A 96 -8.86 21.13 4.00
N GLU A 97 -9.66 20.69 3.02
CA GLU A 97 -9.45 20.92 1.58
C GLU A 97 -10.66 21.58 0.91
N LEU A 98 -10.43 22.30 -0.18
CA LEU A 98 -11.47 22.93 -0.99
C LEU A 98 -12.33 21.84 -1.65
N PHE A 99 -13.65 22.04 -1.75
CA PHE A 99 -14.56 21.02 -2.31
C PHE A 99 -14.14 20.48 -3.70
N LEU A 100 -13.50 21.32 -4.52
CA LEU A 100 -12.98 20.93 -5.83
C LEU A 100 -11.75 20.00 -5.73
N SER A 101 -10.81 20.26 -4.81
CA SER A 101 -9.64 19.40 -4.61
C SER A 101 -10.03 18.06 -3.99
N THR A 102 -11.03 18.03 -3.11
CA THR A 102 -11.57 16.78 -2.55
C THR A 102 -12.10 15.83 -3.62
N LEU A 103 -12.81 16.34 -4.64
CA LEU A 103 -13.29 15.51 -5.75
C LEU A 103 -12.12 14.95 -6.58
N PHE A 104 -11.12 15.78 -6.91
CA PHE A 104 -9.93 15.33 -7.64
C PHE A 104 -9.15 14.25 -6.88
N ILE A 105 -8.95 14.44 -5.57
CA ILE A 105 -8.27 13.47 -4.70
C ILE A 105 -9.08 12.18 -4.64
N ALA A 106 -10.41 12.25 -4.49
CA ALA A 106 -11.28 11.08 -4.50
C ALA A 106 -11.19 10.31 -5.83
N PHE A 107 -11.24 11.00 -6.98
CA PHE A 107 -11.07 10.35 -8.29
C PHE A 107 -9.70 9.72 -8.46
N ALA A 108 -8.63 10.39 -8.01
CA ALA A 108 -7.26 9.85 -8.08
C ALA A 108 -7.11 8.60 -7.20
N PHE A 109 -7.69 8.59 -6.00
CA PHE A 109 -7.66 7.42 -5.12
C PHE A 109 -8.56 6.28 -5.62
N ILE A 110 -9.73 6.57 -6.17
CA ILE A 110 -10.58 5.55 -6.82
C ILE A 110 -9.82 4.91 -7.99
N TYR A 111 -9.16 5.71 -8.84
CA TYR A 111 -8.31 5.20 -9.91
C TYR A 111 -7.17 4.34 -9.37
N TYR A 112 -6.51 4.78 -8.30
CA TYR A 112 -5.45 4.03 -7.63
C TYR A 112 -5.94 2.66 -7.13
N VAL A 113 -7.11 2.61 -6.49
CA VAL A 113 -7.74 1.35 -6.04
C VAL A 113 -8.06 0.43 -7.22
N ILE A 114 -8.64 0.97 -8.29
CA ILE A 114 -8.94 0.19 -9.52
C ILE A 114 -7.65 -0.30 -10.19
N SER A 115 -6.56 0.46 -10.11
CA SER A 115 -5.28 0.06 -10.66
C SER A 115 -4.58 -1.03 -9.83
N GLY A 116 -4.80 -1.05 -8.52
CA GLY A 116 -4.26 -2.03 -7.59
C GLY A 116 -5.01 -3.35 -7.55
N LEU A 117 -6.34 -3.32 -7.70
CA LEU A 117 -7.18 -4.50 -7.89
C LEU A 117 -6.96 -5.09 -9.30
N ARG A 118 -5.84 -5.79 -9.51
CA ARG A 118 -5.55 -6.56 -10.72
C ARG A 118 -5.15 -7.98 -10.42
#